data_AF-A0A397EAJ2-F1
#
_entry.id   AF-A0A397EAJ2-F1
#
_cell.length_a   1.000
_cell.length_b   1.000
_cell.length_c   1.000
_cell.angle_alpha   90.00
_cell.angle_beta   90.00
_cell.angle_gamma   90.00
#
_symmetry.space_group_name_H-M   'P 1'
#
loop_
_entity.id
_entity.type
_entity.pdbx_description
1 polymer ?
#
loop_
_entity_poly.entity_id
_entity_poly.type
_entity_poly.pdbx_seq_one_letter_code
_entity_poly.pdbx_strand_id
1 'polypeptide(L)'
;MARYKRQELDRAVALVIGGAKGTDVARDIQIPYNTLMNNVRSTKAGKTRKRMGPPTALPDTCELDLVAWIGAMQRDGYPPDRQAIMVKVTQLLRKIDPTRTTLSSGWYKRFRNRFPMLTKRVAQVISHARNSVDEQGVTRLFGSITKTIAENKITADRIYNMDETAF
;
A
#
# COMPACT_ATOMS: atom_id res chain seq x y z
N MET A 1 -20.54 -20.92 2.24
CA MET A 1 -19.14 -20.93 1.78
C MET A 1 -19.11 -20.83 0.26
N ALA A 2 -18.21 -20.04 -0.32
CA ALA A 2 -18.09 -19.96 -1.78
C ALA A 2 -17.52 -21.27 -2.34
N ARG A 3 -18.22 -21.89 -3.30
CA ARG A 3 -17.94 -23.26 -3.80
C ARG A 3 -16.77 -23.33 -4.79
N TYR A 4 -16.18 -22.19 -5.18
CA TYR A 4 -15.05 -22.06 -6.10
C TYR A 4 -14.32 -20.74 -5.86
N LYS A 5 -13.02 -20.67 -6.15
CA LYS A 5 -12.20 -19.46 -6.04
C LYS A 5 -12.38 -18.56 -7.26
N ARG A 6 -12.08 -17.27 -7.09
CA ARG A 6 -12.20 -16.27 -8.17
C ARG A 6 -11.31 -16.60 -9.38
N GLN A 7 -10.07 -16.98 -9.11
CA GLN A 7 -9.10 -17.37 -10.15
C GLN A 7 -9.58 -18.57 -10.97
N GLU A 8 -10.26 -19.53 -10.33
CA GLU A 8 -10.80 -20.72 -11.00
C GLU A 8 -11.93 -20.34 -11.96
N LEU A 9 -12.81 -19.43 -11.55
CA LEU A 9 -13.86 -18.89 -12.41
C LEU A 9 -13.30 -18.08 -13.58
N ASP A 10 -12.29 -17.23 -13.34
CA ASP A 10 -11.66 -16.44 -14.40
C ASP A 10 -10.97 -17.35 -15.43
N ARG A 11 -10.28 -18.41 -14.96
CA ARG A 11 -9.70 -19.46 -15.83
C ARG A 11 -10.77 -20.20 -16.63
N ALA A 12 -11.87 -20.59 -15.99
CA ALA A 12 -12.98 -21.28 -16.66
C ALA A 12 -13.60 -20.43 -17.77
N VAL A 13 -13.81 -19.13 -17.50
CA VAL A 13 -14.33 -18.18 -18.49
C VAL A 13 -13.38 -18.06 -19.68
N ALA A 14 -12.06 -17.95 -19.43
CA ALA A 14 -11.06 -17.87 -20.50
C ALA A 14 -11.06 -19.12 -21.41
N LEU A 15 -11.16 -20.33 -20.83
CA LEU A 15 -11.22 -21.57 -21.60
C LEU A 15 -12.44 -21.64 -22.53
N VAL A 16 -13.61 -21.24 -22.04
CA VAL A 16 -14.84 -21.23 -22.84
C VAL A 16 -14.79 -20.16 -23.93
N ILE A 17 -14.19 -19.00 -23.65
CA ILE A 17 -13.96 -17.97 -24.67
C ILE A 17 -12.97 -18.46 -25.73
N GLY A 18 -11.96 -19.24 -25.34
CA GLY A 18 -10.99 -19.90 -26.22
C GLY A 18 -11.54 -21.08 -27.03
N GLY A 19 -12.83 -21.39 -26.93
CA GLY A 19 -13.50 -22.41 -27.76
C GLY A 19 -13.81 -23.73 -27.06
N ALA A 20 -13.45 -23.89 -25.78
CA ALA A 20 -13.80 -25.11 -25.04
C ALA A 20 -15.32 -25.20 -24.76
N LYS A 21 -15.85 -26.42 -24.72
CA LYS A 21 -17.26 -26.68 -24.40
C LYS A 21 -17.55 -26.31 -22.94
N GLY A 22 -18.50 -25.40 -22.73
CA GLY A 22 -18.84 -24.90 -21.39
C GLY A 22 -19.32 -25.98 -20.41
N THR A 23 -19.92 -27.06 -20.89
CA THR A 23 -20.36 -28.20 -20.06
C THR A 23 -19.18 -28.97 -19.48
N ASP A 24 -18.15 -29.20 -20.30
CA ASP A 24 -16.96 -29.94 -19.90
C ASP A 24 -16.13 -29.10 -18.92
N VAL A 25 -15.92 -27.82 -19.24
CA VAL A 25 -15.21 -26.88 -18.36
C VAL A 25 -15.92 -26.70 -17.00
N ALA A 26 -17.25 -26.65 -16.99
CA ALA A 26 -18.04 -26.55 -15.75
C ALA A 26 -17.87 -27.78 -14.85
N ARG A 27 -17.86 -28.98 -15.45
CA ARG A 27 -17.65 -30.25 -14.74
C ARG A 27 -16.21 -30.35 -14.22
N ASP A 28 -15.22 -30.01 -15.03
CA ASP A 28 -13.81 -30.20 -14.67
C ASP A 28 -13.36 -29.23 -13.57
N ILE A 29 -13.82 -27.98 -13.63
CA ILE A 29 -13.47 -26.92 -12.65
C ILE A 29 -14.47 -26.90 -11.48
N GLN A 30 -15.50 -27.75 -11.50
CA GLN A 30 -16.53 -27.85 -10.47
C GLN A 30 -17.27 -26.52 -10.21
N ILE A 31 -17.55 -25.78 -11.29
CA ILE A 31 -18.32 -24.53 -11.26
C ILE A 31 -19.70 -24.81 -11.87
N PRO A 32 -20.81 -24.40 -11.22
CA PRO A 32 -22.13 -24.56 -11.81
C PRO A 32 -22.21 -23.95 -13.21
N TYR A 33 -22.71 -24.74 -14.17
CA TYR A 33 -22.75 -24.35 -15.59
C TYR A 33 -23.37 -22.97 -15.84
N ASN A 34 -24.50 -22.67 -15.20
CA ASN A 34 -25.17 -21.39 -15.33
C ASN A 34 -24.31 -20.22 -14.82
N THR A 35 -23.55 -20.42 -13.74
CA THR A 35 -22.60 -19.43 -13.23
C THR A 35 -21.49 -19.16 -14.24
N LEU A 36 -20.89 -20.21 -14.80
CA LEU A 36 -19.85 -20.08 -15.82
C LEU A 36 -20.37 -19.33 -17.05
N MET A 37 -21.50 -19.77 -17.62
CA MET A 37 -22.05 -19.18 -18.83
C MET A 37 -22.56 -17.74 -18.64
N ASN A 38 -23.07 -17.38 -17.46
CA ASN A 38 -23.44 -15.99 -17.15
C ASN A 38 -22.21 -15.07 -17.12
N ASN A 39 -21.08 -15.55 -16.59
CA ASN A 39 -19.83 -14.78 -16.60
C ASN A 39 -19.27 -14.69 -18.02
N VAL A 40 -19.27 -15.77 -18.81
CA VAL A 40 -18.86 -15.75 -20.22
C VAL A 40 -19.68 -14.73 -21.03
N ARG A 41 -21.01 -14.73 -20.88
CA ARG A 41 -21.89 -13.76 -21.55
C ARG A 41 -21.57 -12.33 -21.12
N SER A 42 -21.35 -12.09 -19.83
CA SER A 42 -21.01 -10.76 -19.30
C SER A 42 -19.67 -10.26 -19.84
N THR A 43 -18.65 -11.14 -19.89
CA THR A 43 -17.33 -10.82 -20.45
C THR A 43 -17.40 -10.53 -21.95
N LYS A 44 -18.14 -11.34 -22.73
CA LYS A 44 -18.35 -11.09 -24.17
C LYS A 44 -19.09 -9.77 -24.44
N ALA A 45 -20.00 -9.38 -23.55
CA ALA A 45 -20.72 -8.10 -23.61
C ALA A 45 -19.88 -6.90 -23.12
N GLY A 46 -18.59 -7.08 -22.82
CA GLY A 46 -17.72 -6.03 -22.29
C GLY A 46 -18.11 -5.54 -20.90
N LYS A 47 -19.01 -6.24 -20.19
CA LYS A 47 -19.45 -5.83 -18.85
C LYS A 47 -18.38 -6.18 -17.84
N THR A 48 -17.86 -5.16 -17.18
CA THR A 48 -16.99 -5.36 -16.02
C THR A 48 -17.82 -5.84 -14.84
N ARG A 49 -17.26 -6.81 -14.11
CA ARG A 49 -17.93 -7.39 -12.95
C ARG A 49 -17.99 -6.34 -11.84
N LYS A 50 -19.20 -5.94 -11.45
CA LYS A 50 -19.40 -4.98 -10.36
C LYS A 50 -19.01 -5.59 -9.01
N ARG A 51 -18.38 -4.79 -8.15
CA ARG A 51 -18.12 -5.16 -6.75
C ARG A 51 -19.45 -5.35 -6.03
N MET A 52 -19.56 -6.43 -5.28
CA MET A 52 -20.70 -6.68 -4.40
C MET A 52 -20.55 -5.86 -3.11
N GLY A 53 -21.66 -5.27 -2.65
CA GLY A 53 -21.74 -4.48 -1.43
C GLY A 53 -21.71 -2.97 -1.66
N PRO A 54 -21.92 -2.18 -0.60
CA PRO A 54 -21.98 -0.73 -0.70
C PRO A 54 -20.66 -0.14 -1.23
N PRO A 55 -20.74 0.96 -2.01
CA PRO A 55 -19.56 1.70 -2.42
C PRO A 55 -18.79 2.20 -1.20
N THR A 56 -17.49 2.41 -1.38
CA THR A 56 -16.65 3.03 -0.36
C THR A 56 -17.15 4.44 -0.05
N ALA A 57 -16.91 4.89 1.20
CA ALA A 57 -17.34 6.21 1.63
C ALA A 57 -16.62 7.34 0.88
N LEU A 58 -15.44 7.05 0.33
CA LEU A 58 -14.66 7.89 -0.57
C LEU A 58 -14.57 7.24 -1.95
N PRO A 59 -14.50 8.04 -3.03
CA PRO A 59 -14.09 7.57 -4.35
C PRO A 59 -12.71 6.92 -4.31
N ASP A 60 -12.47 5.94 -5.20
CA ASP A 60 -11.19 5.22 -5.28
C ASP A 60 -10.00 6.17 -5.56
N THR A 61 -10.21 7.20 -6.37
CA THR A 61 -9.20 8.25 -6.65
C THR A 61 -8.77 8.98 -5.39
N CYS A 62 -9.73 9.38 -4.55
CA CYS A 62 -9.43 10.05 -3.28
C CYS A 62 -8.69 9.14 -2.29
N GLU A 63 -9.00 7.83 -2.28
CA GLU A 63 -8.24 6.88 -1.45
C GLU A 63 -6.80 6.70 -1.95
N LEU A 64 -6.57 6.74 -3.27
CA LEU A 64 -5.22 6.70 -3.85
C LEU A 64 -4.41 7.96 -3.51
N ASP A 65 -5.01 9.15 -3.60
CA ASP A 65 -4.37 10.41 -3.21
C ASP A 65 -3.98 10.41 -1.74
N LEU A 66 -4.83 9.82 -0.88
CA LEU A 66 -4.52 9.65 0.52
C LEU A 66 -3.31 8.72 0.75
N VAL A 67 -3.22 7.62 0.00
CA VAL A 67 -2.05 6.71 0.05
C VAL A 67 -0.78 7.45 -0.39
N ALA A 68 -0.85 8.23 -1.47
CA ALA A 68 0.26 9.03 -1.96
C ALA A 68 0.71 10.07 -0.92
N TRP A 69 -0.23 10.75 -0.28
CA TRP A 69 0.04 11.68 0.81
C TRP A 69 0.70 10.99 2.01
N ILE A 70 0.21 9.82 2.45
CA ILE A 70 0.83 9.05 3.53
C ILE A 70 2.27 8.66 3.16
N GLY A 71 2.50 8.21 1.91
CA GLY A 71 3.83 7.85 1.43
C GLY A 71 4.79 9.04 1.30
N ALA A 72 4.29 10.23 0.95
CA ALA A 72 5.09 11.47 0.97
C ALA A 72 5.50 11.83 2.40
N MET A 73 4.53 11.90 3.32
CA MET A 73 4.79 12.19 4.72
C MET A 73 5.79 11.21 5.36
N GLN A 74 5.75 9.93 4.97
CA GLN A 74 6.73 8.93 5.40
C GLN A 74 8.14 9.20 4.87
N ARG A 75 8.28 9.60 3.60
CA ARG A 75 9.58 9.95 3.00
C ARG A 75 10.18 11.20 3.62
N ASP A 76 9.34 12.13 4.04
CA ASP A 76 9.75 13.38 4.68
C ASP A 76 10.06 13.21 6.18
N GLY A 77 9.95 12.00 6.73
CA GLY A 77 10.26 11.70 8.13
C GLY A 77 9.11 11.96 9.12
N TYR A 78 7.91 12.27 8.65
CA TYR A 78 6.73 12.58 9.46
C TYR A 78 5.59 11.58 9.21
N PRO A 79 5.76 10.27 9.51
CA PRO A 79 4.74 9.26 9.24
C PRO A 79 3.44 9.58 9.99
N PRO A 80 2.29 9.78 9.30
CA PRO A 80 1.06 10.15 9.95
C PRO A 80 0.49 8.95 10.72
N ASP A 81 0.09 9.19 11.95
CA ASP A 81 -0.52 8.18 12.80
C ASP A 81 -1.98 7.90 12.38
N ARG A 82 -2.63 6.95 13.07
CA ARG A 82 -4.03 6.63 12.77
C ARG A 82 -4.94 7.85 12.92
N GLN A 83 -4.72 8.68 13.94
CA GLN A 83 -5.60 9.81 14.21
C GLN A 83 -5.46 10.89 13.13
N ALA A 84 -4.22 11.24 12.75
CA ALA A 84 -3.94 12.17 11.66
C ALA A 84 -4.58 11.73 10.35
N ILE A 85 -4.49 10.44 10.01
CA ILE A 85 -5.15 9.88 8.82
C ILE A 85 -6.68 10.05 8.91
N MET A 86 -7.29 9.73 10.06
CA MET A 86 -8.74 9.86 10.23
C MET A 86 -9.22 11.32 10.14
N VAL A 87 -8.44 12.26 10.69
CA VAL A 87 -8.71 13.71 10.57
C VAL A 87 -8.63 14.15 9.11
N LYS A 88 -7.54 13.82 8.42
CA LYS A 88 -7.32 14.18 7.02
C LYS A 88 -8.44 13.65 6.12
N VAL A 89 -8.83 12.39 6.33
CA VAL A 89 -9.92 11.78 5.58
C VAL A 89 -11.27 12.41 5.87
N THR A 90 -11.54 12.76 7.13
CA THR A 90 -12.78 13.45 7.49
C THR A 90 -12.85 14.83 6.82
N GLN A 91 -11.73 15.54 6.73
CA GLN A 91 -11.64 16.80 5.97
C GLN A 91 -11.93 16.59 4.48
N LEU A 92 -11.37 15.55 3.86
CA LEU A 92 -11.64 15.20 2.46
C LEU A 92 -13.12 14.83 2.26
N LEU A 93 -13.69 14.04 3.18
CA LEU A 93 -15.08 13.60 3.09
C LEU A 93 -16.04 14.80 3.10
N ARG A 94 -15.83 15.77 3.99
CA ARG A 94 -16.66 16.98 4.08
C ARG A 94 -16.60 17.86 2.83
N LYS A 95 -15.50 17.81 2.07
CA LYS A 95 -15.39 18.51 0.78
C LYS A 95 -16.20 17.84 -0.32
N ILE A 96 -16.39 16.53 -0.24
CA ILE A 96 -17.18 15.75 -1.21
C ILE A 96 -18.66 15.77 -0.85
N ASP A 97 -18.96 15.59 0.43
CA ASP A 97 -20.32 15.54 0.97
C ASP A 97 -20.35 16.26 2.34
N PRO A 98 -20.80 17.52 2.37
CA PRO A 98 -20.85 18.34 3.59
C PRO A 98 -21.75 17.76 4.69
N THR A 99 -22.69 16.88 4.34
CA THR A 99 -23.64 16.29 5.30
C THR A 99 -23.04 15.14 6.11
N ARG A 100 -21.89 14.60 5.68
CA ARG A 100 -21.23 13.49 6.35
C ARG A 100 -20.32 13.95 7.48
N THR A 101 -20.56 13.40 8.67
CA THR A 101 -19.93 13.88 9.90
C THR A 101 -18.50 13.38 10.06
N THR A 102 -18.32 12.05 10.12
CA THR A 102 -17.04 11.37 10.39
C THR A 102 -17.06 9.93 9.90
N LEU A 103 -15.88 9.39 9.56
CA LEU A 103 -15.72 7.96 9.26
C LEU A 103 -15.46 7.15 10.52
N SER A 104 -16.00 5.93 10.58
CA SER A 104 -15.81 5.04 11.72
C SER A 104 -14.43 4.38 11.72
N SER A 105 -14.05 3.82 12.87
CA SER A 105 -12.85 2.97 12.99
C SER A 105 -12.86 1.79 12.01
N GLY A 106 -14.04 1.28 11.67
CA GLY A 106 -14.23 0.24 10.67
C GLY A 106 -13.83 0.66 9.26
N TRP A 107 -13.96 1.94 8.91
CA TRP A 107 -13.46 2.45 7.63
C TRP A 107 -11.94 2.32 7.55
N TYR A 108 -11.20 2.76 8.58
CA TYR A 108 -9.74 2.66 8.62
C TYR A 108 -9.24 1.21 8.46
N LYS A 109 -9.89 0.26 9.15
CA LYS A 109 -9.58 -1.16 9.02
C LYS A 109 -9.74 -1.63 7.57
N ARG A 110 -10.86 -1.28 6.91
CA ARG A 110 -11.12 -1.65 5.52
C ARG A 110 -10.18 -0.94 4.54
N PHE A 111 -9.84 0.33 4.79
CA PHE A 111 -8.87 1.09 4.00
C PHE A 111 -7.49 0.41 4.01
N ARG A 112 -6.96 0.07 5.19
CA ARG A 112 -5.70 -0.68 5.26
C ARG A 112 -5.75 -2.05 4.59
N ASN A 113 -6.88 -2.75 4.68
CA ASN A 113 -7.04 -4.03 3.98
C ASN A 113 -7.03 -3.88 2.46
N ARG A 114 -7.45 -2.72 1.92
CA ARG A 114 -7.35 -2.43 0.47
C ARG A 114 -5.93 -2.05 0.06
N PHE A 115 -5.17 -1.40 0.94
CA PHE A 115 -3.81 -0.92 0.67
C PHE A 115 -2.79 -1.57 1.61
N PRO A 116 -2.46 -2.87 1.40
CA PRO A 116 -1.55 -3.62 2.28
C PRO A 116 -0.13 -3.04 2.35
N MET A 117 0.26 -2.20 1.39
CA MET A 117 1.51 -1.43 1.42
C MET A 117 1.61 -0.49 2.65
N LEU A 118 0.48 -0.02 3.19
CA LEU A 118 0.42 0.80 4.39
C LEU A 118 0.49 -0.07 5.66
N THR A 119 1.67 -0.64 5.90
CA THR A 119 1.94 -1.45 7.10
C THR A 119 2.38 -0.57 8.27
N LYS A 120 1.91 -0.88 9.48
CA LYS A 120 2.44 -0.26 10.70
C LYS A 120 3.83 -0.82 10.94
N ARG A 121 4.86 0.02 10.87
CA ARG A 121 6.20 -0.31 11.34
C ARG A 121 6.45 0.44 12.63
N VAL A 122 6.77 -0.31 13.68
CA VAL A 122 7.35 0.27 14.90
C VAL A 122 8.85 0.28 14.67
N ALA A 123 9.52 1.39 14.99
CA ALA A 123 10.98 1.41 15.02
C ALA A 123 11.44 0.30 15.97
N GLN A 124 12.15 -0.69 15.44
CA GLN A 124 12.76 -1.70 16.28
C GLN A 124 13.98 -1.07 16.94
N VAL A 125 14.14 -1.28 18.24
CA VAL A 125 15.39 -0.98 18.93
C VAL A 125 16.50 -1.71 18.18
N ILE A 126 17.47 -0.95 17.67
CA ILE A 126 18.63 -1.52 17.01
C ILE A 126 19.36 -2.34 18.07
N SER A 127 19.48 -3.66 17.86
CA SER A 127 20.18 -4.51 18.82
C SER A 127 21.65 -4.11 18.89
N HIS A 128 22.26 -4.27 20.06
CA HIS A 128 23.68 -3.97 20.32
C HIS A 128 24.63 -4.65 19.31
N ALA A 129 24.21 -5.75 18.67
CA ALA A 129 24.97 -6.44 17.62
C ALA A 129 25.21 -5.58 16.36
N ARG A 130 24.42 -4.53 16.11
CA ARG A 130 24.70 -3.52 15.05
C ARG A 130 25.61 -2.38 15.52
N ASN A 131 25.86 -2.28 16.83
CA ASN A 131 26.86 -1.41 17.44
C ASN A 131 28.23 -2.09 17.56
N SER A 132 28.43 -3.30 17.01
CA SER A 132 29.78 -3.81 16.85
C SER A 132 30.48 -2.96 15.80
N VAL A 133 31.20 -1.94 16.27
CA VAL A 133 32.11 -1.16 15.44
C VAL A 133 33.18 -2.13 14.97
N ASP A 134 33.16 -2.47 13.68
CA ASP A 134 34.22 -3.24 13.03
C ASP A 134 35.27 -2.27 12.48
N GLU A 135 36.52 -2.70 12.47
CA GLU A 135 37.63 -1.90 11.97
C GLU A 135 37.38 -1.45 10.51
N GLN A 136 36.81 -2.35 9.70
CA GLN A 136 36.44 -2.06 8.31
C GLN A 136 35.40 -0.93 8.19
N GLY A 137 34.40 -0.89 9.06
CA GLY A 137 33.39 0.17 9.10
C GLY A 137 33.98 1.52 9.47
N VAL A 138 34.93 1.56 10.42
CA VAL A 138 35.66 2.77 10.79
C VAL A 138 36.51 3.27 9.63
N THR A 139 37.28 2.38 8.99
CA THR A 139 38.10 2.73 7.81
C THR A 139 37.23 3.26 6.67
N ARG A 140 36.08 2.63 6.43
CA ARG A 140 35.13 3.06 5.38
C ARG A 140 34.53 4.42 5.69
N LEU A 141 34.16 4.68 6.94
CA LEU A 141 33.63 5.98 7.37
C LEU A 141 34.67 7.08 7.14
N PHE A 142 35.90 6.88 7.63
CA PHE A 142 36.99 7.83 7.42
C PHE A 142 37.25 8.08 5.94
N GLY A 143 37.40 7.03 5.13
CA GLY A 143 37.61 7.17 3.69
C GLY A 143 36.48 7.93 2.99
N SER A 144 35.23 7.71 3.41
CA SER A 144 34.06 8.42 2.85
C SER A 144 34.06 9.90 3.24
N ILE A 145 34.39 10.22 4.49
CA ILE A 145 34.50 11.61 4.97
C ILE A 145 35.63 12.33 4.24
N THR A 146 36.83 11.73 4.18
CA THR A 146 37.99 12.32 3.50
C THR A 146 37.71 12.57 2.02
N LYS A 147 37.08 11.61 1.33
CA LYS A 147 36.64 11.76 -0.06
C LYS A 147 35.66 12.92 -0.22
N THR A 148 34.65 13.00 0.64
CA THR A 148 33.62 14.06 0.60
C THR A 148 34.23 15.43 0.83
N ILE A 149 35.17 15.56 1.78
CA ILE A 149 35.91 16.80 2.06
C ILE A 149 36.70 17.23 0.82
N ALA A 150 37.42 16.31 0.18
CA ALA A 150 38.21 16.59 -1.01
C ALA A 150 37.35 16.99 -2.22
N GLU A 151 36.28 16.24 -2.51
CA GLU A 151 35.39 16.48 -3.65
C GLU A 151 34.64 17.80 -3.52
N ASN A 152 34.20 18.16 -2.32
CA ASN A 152 33.40 19.35 -2.06
C ASN A 152 34.23 20.56 -1.59
N LYS A 153 35.57 20.42 -1.55
CA LYS A 153 36.51 21.44 -1.05
C LYS A 153 36.07 22.01 0.30
N ILE A 154 35.67 21.12 1.22
CA ILE A 154 35.22 21.51 2.55
C ILE A 154 36.44 21.95 3.34
N THR A 155 36.46 23.21 3.74
CA THR A 155 37.50 23.80 4.58
C THR A 155 37.08 23.70 6.05
N ALA A 156 38.06 23.77 6.96
CA ALA A 156 37.83 23.55 8.40
C ALA A 156 36.81 24.53 9.01
N ASP A 157 36.69 25.75 8.47
CA ASP A 157 35.71 26.76 8.86
C ASP A 157 34.24 26.37 8.58
N ARG A 158 34.03 25.30 7.78
CA ARG A 158 32.71 24.76 7.44
C ARG A 158 32.38 23.47 8.19
N ILE A 159 33.23 23.06 9.11
CA ILE A 159 33.03 21.87 9.94
C ILE A 159 32.63 22.33 11.34
N TYR A 160 31.37 22.15 11.67
CA TYR A 160 30.84 22.48 13.00
C TYR A 160 30.75 21.19 13.82
N ASN A 161 31.34 21.20 15.01
CA ASN A 161 31.09 20.14 15.98
C ASN A 161 29.70 20.38 16.61
N MET A 162 28.96 19.30 16.84
CA MET A 162 27.65 19.34 17.47
C MET A 162 27.66 18.47 18.72
N ASP A 163 28.73 18.55 19.53
CA ASP A 163 28.71 18.03 20.88
C ASP A 163 28.21 19.12 21.82
N GLU A 164 27.01 18.93 22.34
CA GLU A 164 26.47 19.79 23.39
C GLU A 164 27.30 19.57 24.67
N THR A 165 28.15 20.52 25.03
CA THR A 165 28.49 20.72 26.45
C THR A 165 27.26 21.32 27.12
N ALA A 166 26.53 20.47 27.84
CA ALA A 166 25.34 20.84 28.60
C ALA A 166 25.57 22.11 29.45
N PHE A 167 24.61 23.04 29.39
CA PHE A 167 24.40 24.08 30.40
C PHE A 167 23.56 23.55 31.55
#